data_AF-A0A412KSC5-F1
#
_entry.id   AF-A0A412KSC5-F1
#
_cell.length_a   1.000
_cell.length_b   1.000
_cell.length_c   1.000
_cell.angle_alpha   90.00
_cell.angle_beta   90.00
_cell.angle_gamma   90.00
#
_symmetry.space_group_name_H-M   'P 1'
#
loop_
_entity.id
_entity.type
_entity.pdbx_description
1 polymer ?
#
loop_
_entity_poly.entity_id
_entity_poly.type
_entity_poly.pdbx_seq_one_letter_code
_entity_poly.pdbx_strand_id
1 'polypeptide(L)' 'MKRLCPVCFAELPAQANYCPICGKCMRDAVEQISQYIGEAPITTVVKIKDCAIRIGMKKQEGE' A
#
# COMPACT_ATOMS: atom_id res chain seq x y z
N MET A 1 8.87 3.84 -15.60
CA MET A 1 8.65 3.81 -14.13
C MET A 1 8.85 2.38 -13.68
N LYS A 2 9.76 2.11 -12.73
CA LYS A 2 9.98 0.75 -12.24
C LYS A 2 9.26 0.57 -10.91
N ARG A 3 8.47 -0.51 -10.80
CA ARG A 3 7.85 -0.96 -9.54
C ARG A 3 8.65 -2.15 -9.02
N LEU A 4 9.02 -2.15 -7.75
CA LEU A 4 9.73 -3.27 -7.11
C LEU A 4 8.96 -3.78 -5.89
N CYS A 5 9.03 -5.08 -5.65
CA CYS A 5 8.50 -5.68 -4.45
C CYS A 5 9.28 -5.21 -3.21
N PRO A 6 8.64 -4.73 -2.14
CA PRO A 6 9.34 -4.30 -0.93
C PRO A 6 9.94 -5.45 -0.11
N VAL A 7 9.64 -6.71 -0.44
CA VAL A 7 10.14 -7.88 0.31
C VAL A 7 11.27 -8.60 -0.40
N CYS A 8 11.12 -8.87 -1.70
CA CYS A 8 12.12 -9.62 -2.47
C CYS A 8 12.82 -8.78 -3.55
N PHE A 9 12.46 -7.49 -3.68
CA PHE A 9 13.02 -6.55 -4.66
C PHE A 9 12.86 -6.93 -6.13
N ALA A 10 12.09 -7.99 -6.44
CA ALA A 10 11.74 -8.35 -7.80
C ALA A 10 10.95 -7.22 -8.49
N GLU A 11 11.20 -7.06 -9.80
CA GLU A 11 10.46 -6.11 -10.62
C GLU A 11 9.01 -6.56 -10.78
N LEU A 12 8.09 -5.63 -10.53
CA LEU A 12 6.66 -5.86 -10.55
C LEU A 12 6.06 -5.31 -11.85
N PRO A 13 5.14 -6.06 -12.49
CA PRO A 13 4.32 -5.53 -13.56
C PRO A 13 3.56 -4.27 -13.14
N ALA A 14 3.26 -3.39 -14.10
CA ALA A 14 2.65 -2.08 -13.84
C ALA A 14 1.39 -2.13 -12.97
N GLN A 15 0.58 -3.19 -13.08
CA GLN A 15 -0.69 -3.36 -12.34
C GLN A 15 -0.74 -4.63 -11.47
N ALA A 16 0.42 -5.19 -11.09
CA ALA A 16 0.43 -6.39 -10.25
C ALA A 16 -0.16 -6.11 -8.85
N ASN A 17 -1.17 -6.90 -8.46
CA ASN A 17 -1.73 -6.93 -7.10
C ASN A 17 -0.87 -7.76 -6.14
N TYR A 18 -0.14 -8.74 -6.66
CA TYR A 18 0.73 -9.63 -5.90
C TYR A 18 2.11 -9.69 -6.55
N CYS A 19 3.15 -9.92 -5.76
CA CYS A 19 4.47 -10.21 -6.30
C CYS A 19 4.48 -11.62 -6.91
N PRO A 20 4.87 -11.78 -8.19
CA PRO A 20 4.92 -13.11 -8.82
C PRO A 20 6.05 -13.99 -8.27
N ILE A 21 7.01 -13.41 -7.54
CA ILE A 21 8.18 -14.13 -6.99
C ILE A 21 7.94 -14.59 -5.55
N CYS A 22 7.48 -13.69 -4.66
CA CYS A 22 7.29 -14.02 -3.24
C CYS A 22 5.82 -14.09 -2.79
N GLY A 23 4.86 -13.83 -3.69
CA GLY A 23 3.43 -13.90 -3.38
C GLY A 23 2.87 -12.75 -2.52
N LYS A 24 3.71 -11.82 -2.03
CA LYS A 24 3.22 -10.71 -1.18
C LYS A 24 2.18 -9.85 -1.90
N CYS A 25 1.09 -9.53 -1.20
CA CYS A 25 0.11 -8.54 -1.66
C CYS A 25 0.74 -7.13 -1.69
N MET A 26 0.58 -6.46 -2.82
CA MET A 26 1.01 -5.06 -3.01
C MET A 26 -0.12 -4.06 -2.71
N ARG A 27 -1.33 -4.56 -2.42
CA ARG A 27 -2.51 -3.77 -2.06
C ARG A 27 -2.76 -3.93 -0.57
N ASP A 28 -2.37 -2.94 0.23
CA ASP A 28 -2.63 -2.95 1.67
C ASP A 28 -3.83 -2.07 1.99
N ALA A 29 -4.74 -2.56 2.83
CA ALA A 29 -5.79 -1.75 3.42
C ALA A 29 -5.18 -0.74 4.39
N VAL A 30 -5.62 0.51 4.30
CA VAL A 30 -5.33 1.55 5.28
C VAL A 30 -6.58 1.66 6.14
N GLU A 31 -6.42 1.25 7.39
CA GLU A 31 -7.46 1.31 8.40
C GLU A 31 -7.35 2.61 9.19
N GLN A 32 -8.49 3.24 9.45
CA GLN A 32 -8.63 4.37 10.35
C GLN A 32 -9.50 3.95 11.54
N ILE A 33 -8.97 4.21 12.73
CA ILE A 33 -9.68 3.97 13.98
C ILE A 33 -10.38 5.27 14.38
N SER A 34 -11.70 5.25 14.49
CA SER A 34 -12.49 6.33 15.08
C SER A 34 -12.92 5.91 16.49
N GLN A 35 -12.65 6.75 17.48
CA GLN A 35 -12.97 6.46 18.88
C GLN A 35 -13.70 7.65 19.51
N TYR A 36 -14.93 7.40 19.94
CA TYR A 36 -15.74 8.37 20.66
C TYR A 36 -15.69 8.08 22.17
N ILE A 37 -15.82 9.12 23.00
CA ILE A 37 -15.77 8.96 24.46
C ILE A 37 -16.96 8.12 24.91
N GLY A 38 -16.68 7.01 25.60
CA GLY A 38 -17.71 6.11 26.14
C GLY A 38 -18.13 4.97 25.19
N GLU A 39 -17.58 4.89 23.99
CA GLU A 39 -17.86 3.81 23.03
C GLU A 39 -16.60 2.99 22.68
N ALA A 40 -16.84 1.77 22.16
CA ALA A 40 -15.76 0.95 21.63
C ALA A 40 -15.18 1.56 20.34
N PRO A 41 -13.87 1.47 20.10
CA PRO A 41 -13.24 1.98 18.89
C PRO A 41 -13.78 1.25 17.66
N ILE A 42 -14.13 2.01 16.61
CA ILE A 42 -14.57 1.48 15.33
C ILE A 42 -13.41 1.57 14.35
N THR A 43 -13.08 0.44 13.73
CA THR A 43 -12.05 0.39 12.68
C THR A 43 -12.73 0.39 11.32
N THR A 44 -12.32 1.30 10.44
CA THR A 44 -12.86 1.44 9.08
C THR A 44 -11.74 1.42 8.06
N VAL A 45 -11.91 0.67 6.97
CA VAL A 45 -10.97 0.71 5.85
C VAL A 45 -11.28 1.96 5.03
N VAL A 46 -10.35 2.92 5.00
CA VAL A 46 -10.54 4.22 4.34
C VAL A 46 -9.86 4.30 2.97
N LYS A 47 -8.83 3.49 2.72
CA LYS A 47 -8.09 3.50 1.45
C LYS A 47 -7.38 2.17 1.21
N ILE A 48 -7.06 1.90 -0.04
CA ILE A 48 -6.13 0.83 -0.43
C ILE A 48 -4.85 1.50 -0.95
N LYS A 49 -3.71 1.26 -0.29
CA LYS A 49 -2.39 1.78 -0.70
C LYS A 49 -1.65 0.76 -1.56
N ASP A 50 -0.90 1.25 -2.54
CA ASP A 50 0.07 0.45 -3.30
C ASP A 50 1.42 0.48 -2.59
N CYS A 51 1.90 -0.67 -2.14
CA CYS A 51 3.14 -0.80 -1.37
C CYS A 51 4.37 -1.10 -2.20
N ALA A 52 4.25 -1.15 -3.53
CA ALA A 52 5.41 -1.30 -4.41
C ALA A 52 6.35 -0.10 -4.29
N ILE A 53 7.66 -0.35 -4.24
CA ILE A 53 8.68 0.69 -4.32
C ILE A 53 8.64 1.26 -5.75
N ARG A 54 8.58 2.58 -5.89
CA ARG A 54 8.52 3.27 -7.19
C ARG A 54 9.80 4.05 -7.44
N ILE A 55 10.56 3.66 -8.46
CA ILE A 55 11.81 4.34 -8.86
C ILE A 55 11.55 5.20 -10.10
N GLY A 56 12.07 6.43 -10.05
CA GLY A 56 11.97 7.41 -11.15
C GLY A 56 10.74 8.33 -11.09
N MET A 57 10.00 8.34 -9.98
CA MET A 57 9.03 9.40 -9.69
C MET A 57 9.73 10.50 -8.89
N LYS A 58 9.65 11.76 -9.35
CA LYS A 58 9.90 12.89 -8.45
C LYS A 58 8.80 12.89 -7.38
N LYS A 59 9.16 13.19 -6.12
CA LYS A 59 8.19 13.33 -5.02
C LYS A 59 7.05 14.26 -5.49
N GLN A 60 5.81 13.80 -5.40
CA GLN A 60 4.67 14.70 -5.43
C GLN A 60 4.57 15.30 -4.03
N GLU A 61 4.95 16.57 -3.91
CA GLU A 61 4.66 17.39 -2.74
C GLU A 61 3.20 17.83 -2.82
N GLY A 62 2.39 17.39 -1.84
CA GLY A 62 1.11 18.02 -1.49
C GLY A 62 -0.05 17.84 -2.47
N GLU A 63 -1.14 17.27 -1.95
CA GLU A 63 -2.50 17.76 -2.22
C GLU A 63 -3.22 17.85 -0.88
#